data_AF-A0A1I6KIG4-F1
#
_entry.id   AF-A0A1I6KIG4-F1
#
_cell.length_a   1.000
_cell.length_b   1.000
_cell.length_c   1.000
_cell.angle_alpha   90.00
_cell.angle_beta   90.00
_cell.angle_gamma   90.00
#
_symmetry.space_group_name_H-M   'P 1'
#
loop_
_entity.id
_entity.type
_entity.pdbx_description
1 polymer ?
#
loop_
_entity_poly.entity_id
_entity_poly.type
_entity_poly.pdbx_seq_one_letter_code
_entity_poly.pdbx_strand_id
1 'polypeptide(L)'
;MRKSIKKFLTGLFAAGMIIAGSTTASAAVRFDKLPTLVYSELDGLMKKQAAKYVRKDNVVPMLWQGFLEMSISEGRTAKLYVPDNTPQGAMFVAMNVPAGQDAGEFMVNSGWKAKADQEGICLFVLEPAAGSSWGTPAEEEAYVKAALGAARAGKWLQPGPSIYLVGYGEIGSLIQKYAMENPIAVAGAAFFDASEIDASYLKENGAVSFDTDTKKYGVTRKEVPVPVFLANGAEDGNTGAVTAYWTAAANDKNAVSRFAPEGAAVLANSVKSETKAYNYVSTDTTDAAWAFMDQYYRYGGGVLSNAISWKFDYNKGGVEFRSFTDSNGIDRQYLVYIPQAYAGQKLPVVVAYHGASTSMRNFFENTLWYNIADREGIMLVFPESSLIPVPSTLGGGEKNPTAYRALWTIEDPSLKLTDYVYAKDLLDNIGQNYPYVADTGRMYCTGHSMGCMMTHYLGSTDVSHRFAAMGATSGPLMAKEETGSQVVPMLHTMAEYDMWSYDLNKDSSMVINAANMWLTKNHLADAENVDAVRRAGYAATRKDGRWNTSVWTNANGAPLYKYIWVSQKDHVNMPSENELLWNTWFKHWNMFTDTGIRYYDGIAVQ
;
A
#
# COMPACT_ATOMS: atom_id res chain seq x y z
N MET A 1 5.83 16.13 62.35
CA MET A 1 4.66 16.63 63.12
C MET A 1 3.42 15.90 62.60
N ARG A 2 2.76 15.11 63.48
CA ARG A 2 1.40 14.50 63.41
C ARG A 2 1.05 13.65 62.15
N LYS A 3 1.09 12.29 62.22
CA LYS A 3 0.05 11.33 62.73
C LYS A 3 -1.29 11.42 61.97
N SER A 4 -1.61 10.39 61.17
CA SER A 4 -2.53 9.25 61.49
C SER A 4 -3.97 9.55 61.04
N ILE A 5 -4.67 8.66 60.31
CA ILE A 5 -5.54 7.63 60.90
C ILE A 5 -5.95 6.58 59.84
N LYS A 6 -5.80 5.31 60.21
CA LYS A 6 -6.42 4.08 59.67
C LYS A 6 -7.61 3.70 60.58
N LYS A 7 -8.52 2.85 60.06
CA LYS A 7 -9.64 2.09 60.70
C LYS A 7 -11.02 2.77 60.56
N PHE A 8 -12.15 2.11 60.32
CA PHE A 8 -12.64 0.72 60.40
C PHE A 8 -13.91 0.65 59.51
N LEU A 9 -14.36 -0.45 58.91
CA LEU A 9 -15.21 -1.47 59.55
C LEU A 9 -15.41 -2.67 58.61
N THR A 10 -15.30 -3.87 59.18
CA THR A 10 -15.86 -5.14 58.70
C THR A 10 -17.16 -5.43 59.46
N GLY A 11 -18.15 -6.02 58.80
CA GLY A 11 -19.37 -6.52 59.46
C GLY A 11 -20.41 -7.10 58.51
N LEU A 12 -20.50 -8.43 58.52
CA LEU A 12 -21.47 -9.36 57.90
C LEU A 12 -22.86 -8.81 57.53
N PHE A 13 -23.36 -9.22 56.35
CA PHE A 13 -24.65 -9.90 56.22
C PHE A 13 -24.62 -10.86 55.04
N ALA A 14 -24.79 -12.15 55.34
CA ALA A 14 -25.12 -13.18 54.37
C ALA A 14 -26.63 -13.13 54.12
N ALA A 15 -27.01 -12.95 52.85
CA ALA A 15 -28.35 -13.26 52.36
C ALA A 15 -28.17 -13.95 51.01
N GLY A 16 -28.57 -15.21 50.94
CA GLY A 16 -28.55 -15.99 49.72
C GLY A 16 -29.41 -15.33 48.66
N MET A 17 -28.80 -14.99 47.53
CA MET A 17 -29.52 -14.59 46.33
C MET A 17 -29.28 -15.69 45.30
N ILE A 18 -30.37 -16.38 44.97
CA ILE A 18 -30.47 -17.36 43.90
C ILE A 18 -29.92 -16.70 42.64
N ILE A 19 -28.79 -17.21 42.11
CA ILE A 19 -28.30 -16.86 40.78
C ILE A 19 -29.26 -17.54 39.80
N ALA A 20 -30.36 -16.86 39.49
CA ALA A 20 -31.11 -17.15 38.28
C ALA A 20 -30.17 -16.79 37.12
N GLY A 21 -29.70 -17.81 36.41
CA GLY A 21 -28.93 -17.63 35.18
C GLY A 21 -29.78 -16.84 34.18
N SER A 22 -29.53 -15.54 34.09
CA SER A 22 -29.96 -14.75 32.94
C SER A 22 -28.98 -15.04 31.81
N THR A 23 -29.27 -16.07 31.02
CA THR A 23 -28.82 -16.11 29.64
C THR A 23 -29.48 -14.93 28.92
N THR A 24 -28.87 -13.75 29.02
CA THR A 24 -29.16 -12.68 28.07
C THR A 24 -28.64 -13.20 26.75
N ALA A 25 -29.55 -13.73 25.92
CA ALA A 25 -29.27 -13.94 24.51
C ALA A 25 -28.69 -12.61 23.99
N SER A 26 -27.42 -12.63 23.60
CA SER A 26 -26.79 -11.48 22.94
C SER A 26 -27.71 -11.11 21.78
N ALA A 27 -28.11 -9.84 21.69
CA ALA A 27 -28.84 -9.39 20.52
C ALA A 27 -28.00 -9.73 19.28
N ALA A 28 -28.59 -10.44 18.31
CA ALA A 28 -27.88 -10.87 17.12
C ALA A 28 -27.22 -9.67 16.43
N VAL A 29 -25.96 -9.84 16.01
CA VAL A 29 -25.23 -8.79 15.30
C VAL A 29 -25.97 -8.47 14.00
N ARG A 30 -26.35 -7.20 13.82
CA ARG A 30 -27.06 -6.75 12.62
C ARG A 30 -26.06 -6.26 11.57
N PHE A 31 -26.21 -6.77 10.35
CA PHE A 31 -25.40 -6.38 9.21
C PHE A 31 -26.20 -5.49 8.25
N ASP A 32 -25.57 -4.40 7.81
CA ASP A 32 -26.09 -3.55 6.74
C ASP A 32 -25.64 -4.09 5.38
N LYS A 33 -26.60 -4.45 4.53
CA LYS A 33 -26.29 -4.99 3.20
C LYS A 33 -25.67 -3.91 2.31
N LEU A 34 -24.52 -4.22 1.73
CA LEU A 34 -23.90 -3.37 0.73
C LEU A 34 -24.78 -3.29 -0.53
N PRO A 35 -25.05 -2.08 -1.04
CA PRO A 35 -25.91 -1.91 -2.21
C PRO A 35 -25.20 -2.41 -3.47
N THR A 36 -25.98 -2.81 -4.47
CA THR A 36 -25.43 -2.98 -5.83
C THR A 36 -24.96 -1.62 -6.33
N LEU A 37 -23.70 -1.54 -6.77
CA LEU A 37 -23.17 -0.33 -7.42
C LEU A 37 -23.64 -0.28 -8.87
N VAL A 38 -24.14 0.89 -9.26
CA VAL A 38 -24.49 1.27 -10.65
C VAL A 38 -23.72 2.55 -10.95
N TYR A 39 -22.96 2.59 -12.05
CA TYR A 39 -22.02 3.69 -12.30
C TYR A 39 -22.76 5.03 -12.50
N SER A 40 -23.89 5.03 -13.22
CA SER A 40 -24.73 6.21 -13.41
C SER A 40 -25.36 6.77 -12.12
N GLU A 41 -25.47 5.97 -11.07
CA GLU A 41 -26.02 6.35 -9.76
C GLU A 41 -24.94 6.61 -8.71
N LEU A 42 -23.68 6.33 -9.05
CA LEU A 42 -22.57 6.29 -8.10
C LEU A 42 -22.38 7.63 -7.42
N ASP A 43 -22.39 8.74 -8.16
CA ASP A 43 -22.18 10.07 -7.57
C ASP A 43 -23.23 10.40 -6.49
N GLY A 44 -24.52 10.12 -6.76
CA GLY A 44 -25.60 10.34 -5.80
C GLY A 44 -25.51 9.43 -4.58
N LEU A 45 -25.21 8.15 -4.79
CA LEU A 45 -25.01 7.16 -3.72
C LEU A 45 -23.84 7.57 -2.81
N MET A 46 -22.73 8.00 -3.42
CA MET A 46 -21.51 8.35 -2.72
C MET A 46 -21.63 9.67 -1.98
N LYS A 47 -22.30 10.68 -2.54
CA LYS A 47 -22.67 11.90 -1.82
C LYS A 47 -23.53 11.60 -0.59
N LYS A 48 -24.54 10.74 -0.74
CA LYS A 48 -25.39 10.30 0.38
C LYS A 48 -24.58 9.59 1.46
N GLN A 49 -23.62 8.75 1.06
CA GLN A 49 -22.78 8.03 2.02
C GLN A 49 -21.76 8.96 2.68
N ALA A 50 -21.10 9.85 1.93
CA ALA A 50 -20.13 10.83 2.43
C ALA A 50 -20.77 11.83 3.41
N ALA A 51 -22.04 12.23 3.19
CA ALA A 51 -22.78 13.12 4.10
C ALA A 51 -22.93 12.58 5.54
N LYS A 52 -22.73 11.27 5.75
CA LYS A 52 -22.72 10.67 7.11
C LYS A 52 -21.42 10.97 7.88
N TYR A 53 -20.35 11.35 7.19
CA TYR A 53 -19.00 11.48 7.73
C TYR A 53 -18.46 12.90 7.47
N VAL A 54 -19.17 13.90 7.99
CA VAL A 54 -18.71 15.29 7.99
C VAL A 54 -17.95 15.55 9.29
N ARG A 55 -16.62 15.33 9.28
CA ARG A 55 -15.71 15.89 10.28
C ARG A 55 -14.51 16.50 9.57
N LYS A 56 -14.07 17.66 10.04
CA LYS A 56 -12.94 18.41 9.49
C LYS A 56 -11.56 17.85 9.91
N ASP A 57 -11.55 16.85 10.79
CA ASP A 57 -10.37 16.57 11.62
C ASP A 57 -9.75 15.17 11.41
N ASN A 58 -10.26 14.34 10.48
CA ASN A 58 -9.78 12.96 10.31
C ASN A 58 -9.50 12.60 8.85
N VAL A 59 -8.52 11.70 8.66
CA VAL A 59 -8.24 10.98 7.40
C VAL A 59 -9.54 10.60 6.74
N VAL A 60 -9.78 10.96 5.47
CA VAL A 60 -11.08 10.69 4.81
C VAL A 60 -11.37 9.20 4.94
N PRO A 61 -12.33 8.80 5.79
CA PRO A 61 -12.43 7.41 6.18
C PRO A 61 -13.06 6.60 5.04
N MET A 62 -12.97 5.28 5.15
CA MET A 62 -13.77 4.38 4.34
C MET A 62 -15.24 4.74 4.43
N LEU A 63 -15.93 4.87 3.29
CA LEU A 63 -17.31 5.35 3.30
C LEU A 63 -18.27 4.36 3.94
N TRP A 64 -18.08 3.05 3.75
CA TRP A 64 -18.87 2.03 4.44
C TRP A 64 -18.11 1.56 5.67
N GLN A 65 -18.75 1.73 6.83
CA GLN A 65 -18.23 1.41 8.16
C GLN A 65 -19.25 0.56 8.93
N GLY A 66 -18.80 -0.12 9.98
CA GLY A 66 -19.61 -1.00 10.82
C GLY A 66 -19.71 -2.43 10.29
N PHE A 67 -20.76 -3.14 10.73
CA PHE A 67 -21.07 -4.50 10.30
C PHE A 67 -21.81 -4.48 8.96
N LEU A 68 -21.20 -5.06 7.94
CA LEU A 68 -21.65 -5.02 6.55
C LEU A 68 -21.81 -6.44 5.99
N GLU A 69 -22.75 -6.61 5.06
CA GLU A 69 -22.92 -7.86 4.32
C GLU A 69 -22.67 -7.66 2.83
N MET A 70 -21.85 -8.54 2.25
CA MET A 70 -21.53 -8.55 0.83
C MET A 70 -22.10 -9.80 0.16
N SER A 71 -22.79 -9.62 -0.97
CA SER A 71 -23.16 -10.75 -1.84
C SER A 71 -21.95 -11.21 -2.66
N ILE A 72 -21.68 -12.51 -2.64
CA ILE A 72 -20.52 -13.12 -3.31
C ILE A 72 -20.94 -13.88 -4.56
N SER A 73 -21.95 -14.73 -4.42
CA SER A 73 -22.58 -15.46 -5.51
C SER A 73 -24.06 -15.70 -5.16
N GLU A 74 -24.80 -16.37 -6.04
CA GLU A 74 -26.21 -16.66 -5.80
C GLU A 74 -26.41 -17.41 -4.48
N GLY A 75 -27.17 -16.81 -3.55
CA GLY A 75 -27.44 -17.37 -2.22
C GLY A 75 -26.26 -17.39 -1.26
N ARG A 76 -25.09 -16.84 -1.62
CA ARG A 76 -23.90 -16.82 -0.76
C ARG A 76 -23.43 -15.41 -0.44
N THR A 77 -23.17 -15.17 0.84
CA THR A 77 -22.71 -13.89 1.38
C THR A 77 -21.37 -14.03 2.08
N ALA A 78 -20.72 -12.92 2.35
CA ALA A 78 -19.65 -12.82 3.34
C ALA A 78 -19.94 -11.61 4.24
N LYS A 79 -19.46 -11.68 5.47
CA LYS A 79 -19.57 -10.59 6.44
C LYS A 79 -18.32 -9.73 6.40
N LEU A 80 -18.50 -8.45 6.66
CA LEU A 80 -17.42 -7.47 6.69
C LEU A 80 -17.59 -6.63 7.95
N TYR A 81 -16.48 -6.35 8.64
CA TYR A 81 -16.44 -5.36 9.71
C TYR A 81 -15.38 -4.31 9.39
N VAL A 82 -15.79 -3.05 9.40
CA VAL A 82 -14.91 -1.90 9.16
C VAL A 82 -15.01 -0.97 10.37
N PRO A 83 -13.95 -0.83 11.18
CA PRO A 83 -13.95 0.06 12.33
C PRO A 83 -14.29 1.51 11.96
N ASP A 84 -14.80 2.26 12.95
CA ASP A 84 -15.08 3.68 12.77
C ASP A 84 -13.79 4.47 12.46
N ASN A 85 -13.87 5.40 11.52
CA ASN A 85 -12.75 6.22 11.03
C ASN A 85 -11.60 5.45 10.37
N THR A 86 -11.84 4.21 9.91
CA THR A 86 -10.81 3.44 9.19
C THR A 86 -10.29 4.20 7.96
N PRO A 87 -8.98 4.45 7.84
CA PRO A 87 -8.42 5.18 6.70
C PRO A 87 -8.45 4.36 5.41
N GLN A 88 -8.31 5.04 4.27
CA GLN A 88 -8.24 4.37 2.97
C GLN A 88 -6.99 3.49 2.84
N GLY A 89 -7.17 2.33 2.22
CA GLY A 89 -6.10 1.36 2.04
C GLY A 89 -5.68 0.65 3.33
N ALA A 90 -6.54 0.63 4.36
CA ALA A 90 -6.34 -0.20 5.54
C ALA A 90 -6.30 -1.69 5.15
N MET A 91 -5.46 -2.45 5.86
CA MET A 91 -5.27 -3.88 5.62
C MET A 91 -6.53 -4.67 6.00
N PHE A 92 -6.78 -5.74 5.26
CA PHE A 92 -7.88 -6.67 5.52
C PHE A 92 -7.33 -7.96 6.14
N VAL A 93 -8.06 -8.52 7.09
CA VAL A 93 -7.93 -9.92 7.50
C VAL A 93 -9.12 -10.69 6.94
N ALA A 94 -8.87 -11.55 5.94
CA ALA A 94 -9.89 -12.45 5.43
C ALA A 94 -9.79 -13.82 6.09
N MET A 95 -10.94 -14.36 6.50
CA MET A 95 -10.99 -15.62 7.25
C MET A 95 -12.29 -16.39 7.01
N ASN A 96 -12.28 -17.71 7.21
CA ASN A 96 -13.51 -18.46 7.34
C ASN A 96 -13.99 -18.42 8.80
N VAL A 97 -15.30 -18.39 9.01
CA VAL A 97 -15.86 -18.67 10.32
C VAL A 97 -15.62 -20.16 10.68
N PRO A 98 -15.25 -20.49 11.94
CA PRO A 98 -15.15 -21.88 12.36
C PRO A 98 -16.48 -22.64 12.21
N ALA A 99 -16.41 -23.95 12.01
CA ALA A 99 -17.60 -24.78 11.85
C ALA A 99 -18.56 -24.66 13.04
N GLY A 100 -19.85 -24.47 12.75
CA GLY A 100 -20.91 -24.34 13.75
C GLY A 100 -20.97 -22.98 14.46
N GLN A 101 -20.18 -21.99 14.06
CA GLN A 101 -20.22 -20.63 14.62
C GLN A 101 -20.96 -19.67 13.68
N ASP A 102 -21.69 -18.71 14.26
CA ASP A 102 -22.21 -17.55 13.53
C ASP A 102 -21.08 -16.53 13.28
N ALA A 103 -21.02 -15.94 12.10
CA ALA A 103 -19.93 -15.03 11.73
C ALA A 103 -19.91 -13.75 12.58
N GLY A 104 -21.08 -13.19 12.93
CA GLY A 104 -21.22 -12.01 13.77
C GLY A 104 -20.79 -12.28 15.21
N GLU A 105 -21.33 -13.35 15.80
CA GLU A 105 -20.95 -13.77 17.15
C GLU A 105 -19.47 -14.15 17.22
N PHE A 106 -18.96 -14.86 16.21
CA PHE A 106 -17.54 -15.20 16.14
C PHE A 106 -16.66 -13.96 16.15
N MET A 107 -16.93 -12.96 15.30
CA MET A 107 -16.14 -11.71 15.26
C MET A 107 -16.08 -11.03 16.63
N VAL A 108 -17.19 -11.01 17.38
CA VAL A 108 -17.25 -10.37 18.70
C VAL A 108 -16.55 -11.23 19.76
N ASN A 109 -16.93 -12.51 19.87
CA ASN A 109 -16.53 -13.37 20.98
C ASN A 109 -15.07 -13.83 20.90
N SER A 110 -14.56 -14.04 19.68
CA SER A 110 -13.15 -14.38 19.47
C SER A 110 -12.20 -13.21 19.72
N GLY A 111 -12.71 -11.99 19.86
CA GLY A 111 -11.88 -10.78 20.00
C GLY A 111 -11.44 -10.15 18.69
N TRP A 112 -11.75 -10.73 17.52
CA TRP A 112 -11.36 -10.14 16.22
C TRP A 112 -11.90 -8.73 16.02
N LYS A 113 -13.16 -8.45 16.41
CA LYS A 113 -13.73 -7.09 16.35
C LYS A 113 -12.94 -6.11 17.22
N ALA A 114 -12.61 -6.50 18.45
CA ALA A 114 -11.82 -5.67 19.35
C ALA A 114 -10.42 -5.41 18.78
N LYS A 115 -9.81 -6.43 18.16
CA LYS A 115 -8.53 -6.27 17.46
C LYS A 115 -8.65 -5.34 16.25
N ALA A 116 -9.71 -5.47 15.46
CA ALA A 116 -10.01 -4.59 14.34
C ALA A 116 -10.08 -3.13 14.78
N ASP A 117 -10.82 -2.85 15.87
CA ASP A 117 -10.94 -1.52 16.44
C ASP A 117 -9.61 -0.97 16.96
N GLN A 118 -8.80 -1.82 17.60
CA GLN A 118 -7.50 -1.45 18.15
C GLN A 118 -6.49 -1.08 17.06
N GLU A 119 -6.43 -1.88 16.00
CA GLU A 119 -5.35 -1.84 15.00
C GLU A 119 -5.74 -1.10 13.71
N GLY A 120 -7.02 -0.71 13.59
CA GLY A 120 -7.54 -0.05 12.39
C GLY A 120 -7.53 -0.94 11.15
N ILE A 121 -7.82 -2.23 11.33
CA ILE A 121 -7.88 -3.25 10.25
C ILE A 121 -9.33 -3.65 9.97
N CYS A 122 -9.60 -4.02 8.71
CA CYS A 122 -10.91 -4.53 8.30
C CYS A 122 -10.96 -6.05 8.43
N LEU A 123 -12.13 -6.61 8.76
CA LEU A 123 -12.36 -8.06 8.77
C LEU A 123 -13.24 -8.46 7.60
N PHE A 124 -12.90 -9.53 6.90
CA PHE A 124 -13.72 -10.13 5.85
C PHE A 124 -13.94 -11.62 6.17
N VAL A 125 -15.13 -11.95 6.64
CA VAL A 125 -15.45 -13.26 7.21
C VAL A 125 -16.36 -14.04 6.27
N LEU A 126 -15.83 -15.14 5.75
CA LEU A 126 -16.55 -16.12 4.94
C LEU A 126 -17.43 -16.97 5.85
N GLU A 127 -18.62 -17.32 5.37
CA GLU A 127 -19.64 -18.06 6.11
C GLU A 127 -20.26 -19.17 5.23
N PRO A 128 -20.82 -20.24 5.84
CA PRO A 128 -21.57 -21.24 5.10
C PRO A 128 -22.83 -20.61 4.46
N ALA A 129 -23.53 -21.38 3.61
CA ALA A 129 -24.81 -20.91 3.09
C ALA A 129 -25.79 -20.59 4.24
N ALA A 130 -26.65 -19.60 4.04
CA ALA A 130 -27.56 -19.15 5.08
C ALA A 130 -28.43 -20.30 5.61
N GLY A 131 -28.38 -20.54 6.92
CA GLY A 131 -29.13 -21.62 7.57
C GLY A 131 -28.54 -23.02 7.38
N SER A 132 -27.31 -23.16 6.89
CA SER A 132 -26.61 -24.44 6.76
C SER A 132 -25.28 -24.47 7.55
N SER A 133 -24.71 -25.67 7.66
CA SER A 133 -23.29 -25.85 8.01
C SER A 133 -22.41 -25.70 6.77
N TRP A 134 -21.10 -25.63 6.98
CA TRP A 134 -20.12 -25.81 5.90
C TRP A 134 -20.29 -27.18 5.24
N GLY A 135 -20.21 -27.22 3.90
CA GLY A 135 -19.99 -28.46 3.16
C GLY A 135 -18.55 -28.96 3.28
N THR A 136 -18.21 -29.95 2.47
CA THR A 136 -16.83 -30.41 2.31
C THR A 136 -15.96 -29.36 1.59
N PRO A 137 -14.62 -29.41 1.70
CA PRO A 137 -13.74 -28.52 0.96
C PRO A 137 -14.01 -28.50 -0.55
N ALA A 138 -14.35 -29.65 -1.15
CA ALA A 138 -14.68 -29.73 -2.57
C ALA A 138 -15.96 -28.96 -2.94
N GLU A 139 -16.96 -28.97 -2.07
CA GLU A 139 -18.23 -28.24 -2.28
C GLU A 139 -18.05 -26.74 -2.05
N GLU A 140 -17.14 -26.34 -1.17
CA GLU A 140 -16.94 -24.94 -0.76
C GLU A 140 -15.86 -24.20 -1.57
N GLU A 141 -15.01 -24.91 -2.32
CA GLU A 141 -13.86 -24.34 -3.05
C GLU A 141 -14.24 -23.15 -3.93
N ALA A 142 -15.31 -23.29 -4.72
CA ALA A 142 -15.76 -22.24 -5.63
C ALA A 142 -16.20 -20.97 -4.88
N TYR A 143 -16.90 -21.14 -3.76
CA TYR A 143 -17.34 -20.02 -2.92
C TYR A 143 -16.14 -19.35 -2.23
N VAL A 144 -15.25 -20.12 -1.61
CA VAL A 144 -14.08 -19.56 -0.89
C VAL A 144 -13.20 -18.76 -1.84
N LYS A 145 -12.94 -19.28 -3.05
CA LYS A 145 -12.16 -18.59 -4.07
C LYS A 145 -12.84 -17.31 -4.55
N ALA A 146 -14.16 -17.33 -4.78
CA ALA A 146 -14.93 -16.16 -5.16
C ALA A 146 -14.94 -15.10 -4.06
N ALA A 147 -15.08 -15.50 -2.80
CA ALA A 147 -15.13 -14.60 -1.65
C ALA A 147 -13.78 -13.91 -1.40
N LEU A 148 -12.67 -14.65 -1.42
CA LEU A 148 -11.32 -14.06 -1.31
C LEU A 148 -10.98 -13.17 -2.51
N GLY A 149 -11.47 -13.52 -3.70
CA GLY A 149 -11.43 -12.65 -4.88
C GLY A 149 -12.18 -11.34 -4.67
N ALA A 150 -13.39 -11.39 -4.11
CA ALA A 150 -14.21 -10.22 -3.83
C ALA A 150 -13.58 -9.29 -2.77
N ALA A 151 -13.01 -9.87 -1.70
CA ALA A 151 -12.28 -9.13 -0.67
C ALA A 151 -11.14 -8.29 -1.27
N ARG A 152 -10.40 -8.87 -2.22
CA ARG A 152 -9.29 -8.20 -2.92
C ARG A 152 -9.72 -7.23 -4.02
N ALA A 153 -10.85 -7.48 -4.67
CA ALA A 153 -11.35 -6.62 -5.74
C ALA A 153 -11.72 -5.21 -5.22
N GLY A 154 -12.09 -5.11 -3.94
CA GLY A 154 -12.30 -3.82 -3.29
C GLY A 154 -13.46 -3.01 -3.85
N LYS A 155 -14.50 -3.65 -4.39
CA LYS A 155 -15.55 -2.97 -5.16
C LYS A 155 -16.18 -1.78 -4.40
N TRP A 156 -16.43 -1.92 -3.10
CA TRP A 156 -16.99 -0.86 -2.25
C TRP A 156 -15.93 -0.13 -1.43
N LEU A 157 -14.89 -0.83 -1.01
CA LEU A 157 -13.87 -0.32 -0.10
C LEU A 157 -12.51 -0.58 -0.71
N GLN A 158 -11.58 0.36 -0.57
CA GLN A 158 -10.22 0.16 -1.06
C GLN A 158 -9.48 -0.74 -0.07
N PRO A 159 -9.23 -2.03 -0.38
CA PRO A 159 -8.40 -2.85 0.48
C PRO A 159 -6.99 -2.29 0.48
N GLY A 160 -6.24 -2.62 1.52
CA GLY A 160 -4.80 -2.44 1.52
C GLY A 160 -4.11 -3.14 0.33
N PRO A 161 -2.83 -2.85 0.11
CA PRO A 161 -2.06 -3.38 -1.01
C PRO A 161 -2.00 -4.91 -1.08
N SER A 162 -2.21 -5.58 0.05
CA SER A 162 -2.24 -7.02 0.20
C SER A 162 -3.24 -7.39 1.32
N ILE A 163 -3.38 -8.69 1.59
CA ILE A 163 -4.34 -9.21 2.57
C ILE A 163 -3.65 -10.11 3.60
N TYR A 164 -4.15 -10.12 4.83
CA TYR A 164 -3.85 -11.15 5.81
C TYR A 164 -4.91 -12.26 5.73
N LEU A 165 -4.50 -13.50 5.93
CA LEU A 165 -5.39 -14.66 5.84
C LEU A 165 -5.42 -15.44 7.15
N VAL A 166 -6.61 -15.86 7.58
CA VAL A 166 -6.76 -16.80 8.69
C VAL A 166 -7.65 -17.96 8.29
N GLY A 167 -7.15 -19.18 8.41
CA GLY A 167 -7.91 -20.40 8.12
C GLY A 167 -8.14 -21.22 9.38
N TYR A 168 -9.38 -21.67 9.60
CA TYR A 168 -9.74 -22.55 10.71
C TYR A 168 -10.34 -23.87 10.21
N GLY A 169 -9.79 -24.99 10.69
CA GLY A 169 -10.27 -26.34 10.40
C GLY A 169 -10.19 -26.72 8.91
N GLU A 170 -11.02 -27.69 8.53
CA GLU A 170 -11.03 -28.29 7.19
C GLU A 170 -11.23 -27.26 6.07
N ILE A 171 -12.16 -26.31 6.23
CA ILE A 171 -12.38 -25.20 5.27
C ILE A 171 -11.20 -24.24 5.23
N GLY A 172 -10.48 -24.07 6.34
CA GLY A 172 -9.25 -23.29 6.40
C GLY A 172 -8.18 -23.77 5.42
N SER A 173 -8.17 -25.07 5.06
CA SER A 173 -7.25 -25.61 4.04
C SER A 173 -7.45 -24.96 2.67
N LEU A 174 -8.67 -24.54 2.32
CA LEU A 174 -8.96 -23.81 1.07
C LEU A 174 -8.38 -22.40 1.08
N ILE A 175 -8.38 -21.72 2.24
CA ILE A 175 -7.74 -20.41 2.41
C ILE A 175 -6.22 -20.57 2.29
N GLN A 176 -5.66 -21.65 2.82
CA GLN A 176 -4.24 -21.95 2.69
C GLN A 176 -3.85 -22.27 1.23
N LYS A 177 -4.65 -23.07 0.52
CA LYS A 177 -4.50 -23.28 -0.93
C LYS A 177 -4.57 -21.97 -1.71
N TYR A 178 -5.51 -21.07 -1.38
CA TYR A 178 -5.58 -19.74 -1.97
C TYR A 178 -4.29 -18.94 -1.78
N ALA A 179 -3.69 -18.98 -0.57
CA ALA A 179 -2.42 -18.33 -0.29
C ALA A 179 -1.29 -18.91 -1.15
N MET A 180 -1.24 -20.23 -1.31
CA MET A 180 -0.26 -20.91 -2.17
C MET A 180 -0.46 -20.59 -3.66
N GLU A 181 -1.70 -20.33 -4.10
CA GLU A 181 -2.03 -19.91 -5.48
C GLU A 181 -1.72 -18.44 -5.74
N ASN A 182 -1.78 -17.60 -4.70
CA ASN A 182 -1.66 -16.14 -4.78
C ASN A 182 -0.62 -15.55 -3.82
N PRO A 183 0.61 -16.10 -3.73
CA PRO A 183 1.54 -15.77 -2.64
C PRO A 183 1.99 -14.30 -2.66
N ILE A 184 2.01 -13.66 -3.83
CA ILE A 184 2.35 -12.23 -3.98
C ILE A 184 1.29 -11.27 -3.42
N ALA A 185 0.11 -11.77 -3.04
CA ALA A 185 -1.00 -10.97 -2.52
C ALA A 185 -1.19 -11.09 -1.00
N VAL A 186 -0.40 -11.93 -0.32
CA VAL A 186 -0.59 -12.27 1.11
C VAL A 186 0.52 -11.67 1.96
N ALA A 187 0.18 -10.70 2.82
CA ALA A 187 1.14 -10.07 3.73
C ALA A 187 1.61 -11.04 4.83
N GLY A 188 0.69 -11.83 5.35
CA GLY A 188 0.94 -12.89 6.31
C GLY A 188 -0.31 -13.74 6.50
N ALA A 189 -0.15 -14.94 7.04
CA ALA A 189 -1.26 -15.84 7.28
C ALA A 189 -1.11 -16.67 8.55
N ALA A 190 -2.24 -17.09 9.13
CA ALA A 190 -2.30 -18.04 10.23
C ALA A 190 -3.30 -19.15 9.91
N PHE A 191 -2.89 -20.41 10.03
CA PHE A 191 -3.69 -21.58 9.69
C PHE A 191 -3.76 -22.52 10.89
N PHE A 192 -4.98 -22.73 11.40
CA PHE A 192 -5.27 -23.55 12.56
C PHE A 192 -6.02 -24.81 12.11
N ASP A 193 -5.41 -25.99 12.31
CA ASP A 193 -5.96 -27.30 11.90
C ASP A 193 -6.39 -27.32 10.42
N ALA A 194 -5.59 -26.67 9.57
CA ALA A 194 -5.87 -26.41 8.15
C ALA A 194 -4.76 -26.96 7.22
N SER A 195 -3.92 -27.86 7.74
CA SER A 195 -2.75 -28.41 7.02
C SER A 195 -3.02 -29.70 6.25
N GLU A 196 -4.27 -30.18 6.22
CA GLU A 196 -4.66 -31.35 5.43
C GLU A 196 -4.70 -31.01 3.92
N ILE A 197 -3.52 -30.97 3.31
CA ILE A 197 -3.30 -30.65 1.89
C ILE A 197 -2.44 -31.73 1.25
N ASP A 198 -2.93 -32.30 0.15
CA ASP A 198 -2.24 -33.38 -0.56
C ASP A 198 -0.85 -32.97 -1.06
N ALA A 199 0.12 -33.87 -0.88
CA ALA A 199 1.48 -33.67 -1.38
C ALA A 199 1.55 -33.49 -2.91
N SER A 200 0.65 -34.12 -3.67
CA SER A 200 0.53 -33.91 -5.12
C SER A 200 0.14 -32.47 -5.44
N TYR A 201 -0.85 -31.90 -4.74
CA TYR A 201 -1.24 -30.51 -4.89
C TYR A 201 -0.08 -29.57 -4.59
N LEU A 202 0.65 -29.77 -3.49
CA LEU A 202 1.81 -28.94 -3.14
C LEU A 202 2.86 -28.92 -4.25
N LYS A 203 3.14 -30.08 -4.85
CA LYS A 203 4.10 -30.23 -5.94
C LYS A 203 3.60 -29.55 -7.23
N GLU A 204 2.37 -29.82 -7.64
CA GLU A 204 1.78 -29.31 -8.88
C GLU A 204 1.58 -27.81 -8.81
N ASN A 205 0.91 -27.31 -7.76
CA ASN A 205 0.72 -25.89 -7.54
C ASN A 205 2.06 -25.16 -7.40
N GLY A 206 3.00 -25.74 -6.63
CA GLY A 206 4.32 -25.15 -6.44
C GLY A 206 5.12 -24.99 -7.74
N ALA A 207 4.89 -25.83 -8.74
CA ALA A 207 5.56 -25.77 -10.03
C ALA A 207 4.93 -24.77 -11.03
N VAL A 208 3.77 -24.18 -10.70
CA VAL A 208 3.13 -23.19 -11.57
C VAL A 208 4.02 -21.95 -11.69
N SER A 209 4.35 -21.60 -12.93
CA SER A 209 5.15 -20.41 -13.26
C SER A 209 4.30 -19.14 -13.23
N PHE A 210 4.93 -18.02 -12.84
CA PHE A 210 4.36 -16.67 -13.00
C PHE A 210 4.51 -16.11 -14.42
N ASP A 211 5.21 -16.82 -15.31
CA ASP A 211 5.36 -16.42 -16.70
C ASP A 211 3.99 -16.42 -17.41
N THR A 212 3.77 -15.40 -18.22
CA THR A 212 2.64 -15.30 -19.16
C THR A 212 3.18 -15.27 -20.59
N ASP A 213 2.31 -15.15 -21.59
CA ASP A 213 2.74 -14.99 -22.99
C ASP A 213 3.55 -13.72 -23.21
N THR A 214 3.33 -12.69 -22.38
CA THR A 214 3.92 -11.35 -22.54
C THR A 214 4.94 -10.97 -21.47
N LYS A 215 4.95 -11.68 -20.33
CA LYS A 215 5.85 -11.40 -19.20
C LYS A 215 6.61 -12.65 -18.80
N LYS A 216 7.94 -12.56 -18.69
CA LYS A 216 8.82 -13.68 -18.35
C LYS A 216 9.63 -13.33 -17.10
N TYR A 217 9.33 -13.98 -15.99
CA TYR A 217 9.98 -13.81 -14.71
C TYR A 217 10.92 -14.96 -14.38
N GLY A 218 10.60 -16.19 -14.81
CA GLY A 218 11.33 -17.40 -14.42
C GLY A 218 11.22 -17.69 -12.91
N VAL A 219 10.04 -17.45 -12.34
CA VAL A 219 9.73 -17.68 -10.92
C VAL A 219 8.47 -18.52 -10.82
N THR A 220 8.45 -19.50 -9.93
CA THR A 220 7.30 -20.36 -9.63
C THR A 220 6.66 -20.01 -8.28
N ARG A 221 5.43 -20.48 -8.04
CA ARG A 221 4.68 -20.19 -6.79
C ARG A 221 5.45 -20.59 -5.53
N LYS A 222 6.15 -21.73 -5.54
CA LYS A 222 6.92 -22.21 -4.37
C LYS A 222 8.20 -21.41 -4.07
N GLU A 223 8.62 -20.52 -4.97
CA GLU A 223 9.79 -19.65 -4.75
C GLU A 223 9.41 -18.30 -4.11
N VAL A 224 8.12 -18.01 -3.96
CA VAL A 224 7.64 -16.76 -3.36
C VAL A 224 7.41 -17.00 -1.86
N PRO A 225 8.25 -16.43 -0.98
CA PRO A 225 8.05 -16.57 0.45
C PRO A 225 6.75 -15.90 0.88
N VAL A 226 6.06 -16.45 1.90
CA VAL A 226 4.90 -15.84 2.57
C VAL A 226 5.09 -16.05 4.07
N PRO A 227 4.89 -15.02 4.91
CA PRO A 227 4.87 -15.22 6.34
C PRO A 227 3.67 -16.09 6.77
N VAL A 228 3.92 -17.26 7.35
CA VAL A 228 2.88 -18.23 7.71
C VAL A 228 3.09 -18.78 9.13
N PHE A 229 2.03 -18.72 9.93
CA PHE A 229 1.90 -19.43 11.20
C PHE A 229 1.01 -20.66 11.02
N LEU A 230 1.56 -21.85 11.25
CA LEU A 230 0.84 -23.12 11.24
C LEU A 230 0.68 -23.60 12.68
N ALA A 231 -0.54 -23.94 13.07
CA ALA A 231 -0.82 -24.59 14.34
C ALA A 231 -1.81 -25.74 14.11
N ASN A 232 -1.42 -26.96 14.45
CA ASN A 232 -2.31 -28.12 14.36
C ASN A 232 -2.39 -28.80 15.73
N GLY A 233 -3.60 -29.15 16.17
CA GLY A 233 -3.88 -29.81 17.45
C GLY A 233 -3.33 -31.23 17.54
N ALA A 234 -3.06 -31.86 16.39
CA ALA A 234 -2.35 -33.12 16.27
C ALA A 234 -1.41 -33.06 15.05
N GLU A 235 -0.36 -33.88 15.05
CA GLU A 235 0.37 -34.18 13.81
C GLU A 235 -0.56 -34.96 12.88
N ASP A 236 -1.03 -34.33 11.80
CA ASP A 236 -1.62 -35.06 10.68
C ASP A 236 -0.52 -35.51 9.71
N GLY A 237 -0.84 -36.44 8.80
CA GLY A 237 0.14 -36.99 7.86
C GLY A 237 0.75 -35.97 6.88
N ASN A 238 0.15 -34.78 6.75
CA ASN A 238 0.50 -33.78 5.73
C ASN A 238 1.17 -32.51 6.31
N THR A 239 1.09 -32.26 7.61
CA THR A 239 1.60 -31.06 8.30
C THR A 239 3.10 -30.85 8.05
N GLY A 240 3.88 -31.94 8.04
CA GLY A 240 5.30 -31.89 7.74
C GLY A 240 5.58 -31.42 6.30
N ALA A 241 4.83 -31.91 5.32
CA ALA A 241 4.97 -31.53 3.92
C ALA A 241 4.55 -30.08 3.68
N VAL A 242 3.47 -29.63 4.32
CA VAL A 242 3.00 -28.24 4.26
C VAL A 242 3.99 -27.28 4.91
N THR A 243 4.53 -27.62 6.09
CA THR A 243 5.57 -26.82 6.76
C THR A 243 6.82 -26.73 5.88
N ALA A 244 7.24 -27.84 5.27
CA ALA A 244 8.39 -27.87 4.36
C ALA A 244 8.17 -27.01 3.11
N TYR A 245 6.95 -26.97 2.55
CA TYR A 245 6.60 -26.11 1.40
C TYR A 245 6.88 -24.63 1.71
N TRP A 246 6.34 -24.12 2.82
CA TRP A 246 6.52 -22.72 3.21
C TRP A 246 7.97 -22.40 3.59
N THR A 247 8.61 -23.30 4.32
CA THR A 247 10.01 -23.15 4.75
C THR A 247 10.97 -23.11 3.56
N ALA A 248 10.73 -23.92 2.52
CA ALA A 248 11.55 -23.94 1.31
C ALA A 248 11.53 -22.59 0.57
N ALA A 249 10.37 -21.92 0.50
CA ALA A 249 10.24 -20.62 -0.14
C ALA A 249 11.03 -19.53 0.62
N ALA A 250 10.91 -19.50 1.95
CA ALA A 250 11.65 -18.56 2.81
C ALA A 250 13.18 -18.77 2.75
N ASN A 251 13.62 -20.01 2.57
CA ASN A 251 15.03 -20.39 2.49
C ASN A 251 15.60 -20.44 1.06
N ASP A 252 14.83 -20.05 0.02
CA ASP A 252 15.38 -19.99 -1.33
C ASP A 252 16.55 -19.01 -1.38
N LYS A 253 17.62 -19.39 -2.07
CA LYS A 253 18.85 -18.59 -2.17
C LYS A 253 18.64 -17.19 -2.76
N ASN A 254 17.57 -17.00 -3.53
CA ASN A 254 17.21 -15.71 -4.13
C ASN A 254 16.10 -14.99 -3.36
N ALA A 255 15.53 -15.58 -2.30
CA ALA A 255 14.37 -15.03 -1.61
C ALA A 255 14.65 -13.62 -1.07
N VAL A 256 15.79 -13.45 -0.40
CA VAL A 256 16.19 -12.16 0.19
C VAL A 256 16.34 -11.08 -0.89
N SER A 257 17.12 -11.35 -1.94
CA SER A 257 17.39 -10.36 -2.98
C SER A 257 16.17 -10.03 -3.84
N ARG A 258 15.20 -10.94 -3.96
CA ARG A 258 13.98 -10.74 -4.73
C ARG A 258 12.86 -10.07 -3.92
N PHE A 259 12.71 -10.42 -2.64
CA PHE A 259 11.49 -10.12 -1.89
C PHE A 259 11.70 -9.43 -0.55
N ALA A 260 12.90 -9.39 0.02
CA ALA A 260 13.13 -8.82 1.36
C ALA A 260 14.10 -7.64 1.30
N PRO A 261 13.65 -6.44 0.88
CA PRO A 261 14.52 -5.26 0.75
C PRO A 261 15.18 -4.82 2.06
N GLU A 262 14.59 -5.18 3.21
CA GLU A 262 15.14 -4.91 4.55
C GLU A 262 16.07 -6.04 5.06
N GLY A 263 16.34 -7.04 4.21
CA GLY A 263 17.31 -8.09 4.46
C GLY A 263 16.73 -9.39 5.03
N ALA A 264 17.63 -10.33 5.30
CA ALA A 264 17.28 -11.72 5.62
C ALA A 264 16.47 -11.88 6.92
N ALA A 265 16.53 -10.92 7.84
CA ALA A 265 15.81 -10.97 9.11
C ALA A 265 14.28 -11.07 8.93
N VAL A 266 13.73 -10.43 7.89
CA VAL A 266 12.30 -10.50 7.56
C VAL A 266 11.87 -11.94 7.28
N LEU A 267 12.72 -12.74 6.60
CA LEU A 267 12.40 -14.11 6.21
C LEU A 267 12.79 -15.16 7.25
N ALA A 268 13.78 -14.86 8.11
CA ALA A 268 14.31 -15.84 9.07
C ALA A 268 13.26 -16.43 10.01
N ASN A 269 12.23 -15.65 10.37
CA ASN A 269 11.14 -16.08 11.25
C ASN A 269 9.78 -16.07 10.56
N SER A 270 9.75 -16.00 9.22
CA SER A 270 8.50 -15.89 8.47
C SER A 270 7.73 -17.21 8.43
N VAL A 271 8.27 -18.33 8.92
CA VAL A 271 7.51 -19.59 9.04
C VAL A 271 7.56 -20.06 10.48
N LYS A 272 6.41 -20.03 11.15
CA LYS A 272 6.21 -20.58 12.48
C LYS A 272 5.33 -21.82 12.38
N SER A 273 5.73 -22.94 12.97
CA SER A 273 4.93 -24.17 13.01
C SER A 273 4.96 -24.75 14.41
N GLU A 274 3.80 -25.14 14.95
CA GLU A 274 3.69 -25.79 16.25
C GLU A 274 2.56 -26.81 16.32
N THR A 275 2.76 -27.86 17.12
CA THR A 275 1.74 -28.85 17.43
C THR A 275 1.02 -28.44 18.71
N LYS A 276 -0.06 -27.68 18.57
CA LYS A 276 -0.86 -27.14 19.67
C LYS A 276 -2.32 -26.99 19.25
N ALA A 277 -3.22 -27.49 20.09
CA ALA A 277 -4.66 -27.29 19.90
C ALA A 277 -5.05 -25.88 20.33
N TYR A 278 -5.72 -25.14 19.44
CA TYR A 278 -6.19 -23.79 19.70
C TYR A 278 -7.72 -23.77 19.86
N ASN A 279 -8.22 -22.97 20.79
CA ASN A 279 -9.65 -22.68 20.87
C ASN A 279 -9.98 -21.52 19.92
N TYR A 280 -10.58 -21.80 18.77
CA TYR A 280 -10.81 -20.81 17.71
C TYR A 280 -11.61 -19.58 18.17
N VAL A 281 -12.51 -19.75 19.15
CA VAL A 281 -13.37 -18.66 19.64
C VAL A 281 -12.78 -17.91 20.84
N SER A 282 -11.53 -18.19 21.21
CA SER A 282 -10.84 -17.48 22.29
C SER A 282 -10.03 -16.28 21.78
N THR A 283 -9.93 -15.25 22.63
CA THR A 283 -9.08 -14.09 22.41
C THR A 283 -7.61 -14.46 22.24
N ASP A 284 -7.14 -15.48 22.97
CA ASP A 284 -5.75 -15.95 22.91
C ASP A 284 -5.36 -16.46 21.51
N THR A 285 -6.28 -17.12 20.81
CA THR A 285 -6.04 -17.57 19.42
C THR A 285 -5.93 -16.38 18.47
N THR A 286 -6.85 -15.43 18.60
CA THR A 286 -6.85 -14.17 17.82
C THR A 286 -5.57 -13.38 18.05
N ASP A 287 -5.16 -13.20 19.31
CA ASP A 287 -3.93 -12.49 19.67
C ASP A 287 -2.69 -13.22 19.15
N ALA A 288 -2.65 -14.55 19.21
CA ALA A 288 -1.53 -15.33 18.65
C ALA A 288 -1.44 -15.21 17.13
N ALA A 289 -2.57 -15.27 16.41
CA ALA A 289 -2.63 -15.09 14.97
C ALA A 289 -2.16 -13.68 14.58
N TRP A 290 -2.71 -12.66 15.25
CA TRP A 290 -2.38 -11.26 14.96
C TRP A 290 -0.94 -10.91 15.30
N ALA A 291 -0.45 -11.30 16.48
CA ALA A 291 0.93 -11.01 16.89
C ALA A 291 1.98 -11.58 15.93
N PHE A 292 1.67 -12.69 15.25
CA PHE A 292 2.51 -13.19 14.17
C PHE A 292 2.37 -12.35 12.89
N MET A 293 1.14 -12.19 12.39
CA MET A 293 0.91 -11.56 11.08
C MET A 293 1.25 -10.06 11.04
N ASP A 294 0.97 -9.33 12.12
CA ASP A 294 1.11 -7.88 12.22
C ASP A 294 2.55 -7.38 12.08
N GLN A 295 3.53 -8.27 12.23
CA GLN A 295 4.94 -7.92 12.01
C GLN A 295 5.24 -7.63 10.53
N TYR A 296 4.43 -8.15 9.60
CA TYR A 296 4.76 -8.18 8.20
C TYR A 296 3.87 -7.27 7.37
N TYR A 297 4.45 -6.65 6.37
CA TYR A 297 3.76 -5.92 5.33
C TYR A 297 4.16 -6.46 3.96
N ARG A 298 3.26 -6.41 2.98
CA ARG A 298 3.58 -6.76 1.59
C ARG A 298 3.00 -5.78 0.60
N TYR A 299 3.80 -5.44 -0.41
CA TYR A 299 3.34 -4.73 -1.59
C TYR A 299 4.05 -5.17 -2.85
N GLY A 300 3.36 -5.09 -4.00
CA GLY A 300 4.00 -5.25 -5.29
C GLY A 300 3.04 -5.27 -6.47
N GLY A 301 3.56 -4.94 -7.65
CA GLY A 301 2.82 -4.99 -8.92
C GLY A 301 2.94 -6.31 -9.69
N GLY A 302 3.88 -7.18 -9.29
CA GLY A 302 4.14 -8.49 -9.88
C GLY A 302 5.32 -9.17 -9.20
N VAL A 303 5.65 -10.41 -9.58
CA VAL A 303 6.50 -11.28 -8.75
C VAL A 303 7.91 -10.74 -8.49
N LEU A 304 8.61 -10.20 -9.50
CA LEU A 304 9.94 -9.58 -9.31
C LEU A 304 9.89 -8.09 -8.94
N SER A 305 8.69 -7.61 -8.62
CA SER A 305 8.40 -6.24 -8.21
C SER A 305 7.50 -6.26 -6.96
N ASN A 306 7.75 -7.22 -6.07
CA ASN A 306 7.00 -7.44 -4.83
C ASN A 306 7.98 -7.57 -3.66
N ALA A 307 7.59 -7.04 -2.51
CA ALA A 307 8.41 -6.97 -1.32
C ALA A 307 7.60 -7.35 -0.09
N ILE A 308 8.24 -8.10 0.81
CA ILE A 308 7.85 -8.31 2.20
C ILE A 308 8.79 -7.45 3.04
N SER A 309 8.20 -6.62 3.89
CA SER A 309 8.90 -5.75 4.82
C SER A 309 8.35 -5.98 6.22
N TRP A 310 9.00 -5.38 7.21
CA TRP A 310 8.37 -5.15 8.49
C TRP A 310 7.21 -4.16 8.31
N LYS A 311 6.14 -4.38 9.07
CA LYS A 311 5.06 -3.40 9.18
C LYS A 311 5.55 -2.23 10.04
N PHE A 312 5.19 -1.03 9.64
CA PHE A 312 5.63 0.16 10.35
C PHE A 312 4.82 0.42 11.63
N ASP A 313 5.48 0.63 12.77
CA ASP A 313 4.83 1.00 14.03
C ASP A 313 4.62 2.52 14.11
N TYR A 314 3.44 2.97 13.67
CA TYR A 314 3.05 4.38 13.68
C TYR A 314 3.07 5.03 15.08
N ASN A 315 2.93 4.26 16.15
CA ASN A 315 2.93 4.79 17.52
C ASN A 315 4.34 5.11 18.02
N LYS A 316 5.36 4.48 17.44
CA LYS A 316 6.76 4.71 17.79
C LYS A 316 7.50 5.52 16.73
N GLY A 317 7.04 5.53 15.49
CA GLY A 317 7.82 5.99 14.35
C GLY A 317 8.00 7.49 14.10
N GLY A 318 7.62 8.41 14.99
CA GLY A 318 7.79 9.85 14.69
C GLY A 318 6.97 10.35 13.48
N VAL A 319 5.85 9.67 13.20
CA VAL A 319 4.91 10.02 12.14
C VAL A 319 3.86 10.99 12.67
N GLU A 320 3.56 12.04 11.90
CA GLU A 320 2.49 12.99 12.17
C GLU A 320 1.49 13.02 11.02
N PHE A 321 0.20 12.98 11.33
CA PHE A 321 -0.87 13.26 10.38
C PHE A 321 -1.29 14.71 10.52
N ARG A 322 -1.18 15.47 9.43
CA ARG A 322 -1.47 16.90 9.40
C ARG A 322 -2.58 17.19 8.40
N SER A 323 -3.30 18.27 8.66
CA SER A 323 -4.32 18.78 7.75
C SER A 323 -4.30 20.31 7.69
N PHE A 324 -4.78 20.86 6.58
CA PHE A 324 -5.06 22.29 6.41
C PHE A 324 -6.11 22.46 5.31
N THR A 325 -6.79 23.61 5.30
CA THR A 325 -7.67 23.98 4.18
C THR A 325 -6.85 24.73 3.13
N ASP A 326 -6.84 24.24 1.88
CA ASP A 326 -6.11 24.88 0.78
C ASP A 326 -6.81 26.15 0.27
N SER A 327 -6.17 26.87 -0.66
CA SER A 327 -6.73 28.11 -1.24
C SER A 327 -8.00 27.90 -2.07
N ASN A 328 -8.35 26.65 -2.40
CA ASN A 328 -9.63 26.30 -3.02
C ASN A 328 -10.72 25.99 -1.98
N GLY A 329 -10.42 26.07 -0.69
CA GLY A 329 -11.35 25.73 0.39
C GLY A 329 -11.51 24.23 0.62
N ILE A 330 -10.60 23.39 0.09
CA ILE A 330 -10.63 21.94 0.26
C ILE A 330 -9.76 21.57 1.46
N ASP A 331 -10.30 20.76 2.37
CA ASP A 331 -9.53 20.20 3.48
C ASP A 331 -8.57 19.13 2.95
N ARG A 332 -7.27 19.36 3.14
CA ARG A 332 -6.18 18.53 2.65
C ARG A 332 -5.45 17.86 3.78
N GLN A 333 -4.83 16.72 3.49
CA GLN A 333 -4.14 15.90 4.46
C GLN A 333 -2.83 15.36 3.94
N TYR A 334 -1.86 15.27 4.85
CA TYR A 334 -0.55 14.75 4.53
C TYR A 334 0.07 14.08 5.76
N LEU A 335 0.89 13.08 5.50
CA LEU A 335 1.73 12.42 6.48
C LEU A 335 3.09 13.10 6.47
N VAL A 336 3.62 13.38 7.66
CA VAL A 336 5.00 13.84 7.86
C VAL A 336 5.76 12.79 8.65
N TYR A 337 6.99 12.51 8.23
CA TYR A 337 7.93 11.68 8.98
C TYR A 337 9.18 12.48 9.28
N ILE A 338 9.55 12.55 10.56
CA ILE A 338 10.83 13.10 11.02
C ILE A 338 11.55 11.97 11.76
N PRO A 339 12.78 11.59 11.33
CA PRO A 339 13.56 10.56 11.99
C PRO A 339 13.70 10.82 13.49
N GLN A 340 13.55 9.78 14.32
CA GLN A 340 13.66 9.93 15.78
C GLN A 340 15.04 10.45 16.23
N ALA A 341 16.09 10.13 15.48
CA ALA A 341 17.45 10.58 15.74
C ALA A 341 17.69 12.07 15.43
N TYR A 342 16.66 12.80 15.01
CA TYR A 342 16.71 14.22 14.75
C TYR A 342 17.20 15.03 15.97
N ALA A 343 18.22 15.87 15.77
CA ALA A 343 18.90 16.59 16.84
C ALA A 343 18.98 18.10 16.60
N GLY A 344 18.05 18.66 15.81
CA GLY A 344 17.90 20.12 15.63
C GLY A 344 18.59 20.73 14.40
N GLN A 345 19.18 19.92 13.52
CA GLN A 345 19.69 20.39 12.21
C GLN A 345 18.56 20.68 11.21
N LYS A 346 18.84 21.25 10.03
CA LYS A 346 17.87 21.24 8.93
C LYS A 346 18.04 19.99 8.07
N LEU A 347 16.93 19.33 7.77
CA LEU A 347 16.84 18.10 6.98
C LEU A 347 16.40 18.40 5.54
N PRO A 348 16.98 17.73 4.54
CA PRO A 348 16.36 17.63 3.23
C PRO A 348 14.91 17.15 3.34
N VAL A 349 14.07 17.59 2.40
CA VAL A 349 12.65 17.21 2.37
C VAL A 349 12.36 16.42 1.10
N VAL A 350 11.73 15.26 1.23
CA VAL A 350 11.19 14.51 0.07
C VAL A 350 9.67 14.56 0.14
N VAL A 351 9.05 15.17 -0.87
CA VAL A 351 7.59 15.18 -1.05
C VAL A 351 7.21 14.08 -2.03
N ALA A 352 6.46 13.08 -1.56
CA ALA A 352 6.22 11.81 -2.25
C ALA A 352 4.72 11.59 -2.55
N TYR A 353 4.32 11.71 -3.82
CA TYR A 353 2.95 11.58 -4.28
C TYR A 353 2.60 10.12 -4.63
N HIS A 354 1.55 9.59 -4.01
CA HIS A 354 1.12 8.20 -4.20
C HIS A 354 0.45 7.94 -5.56
N GLY A 355 0.30 6.68 -5.95
CA GLY A 355 -0.36 6.27 -7.19
C GLY A 355 -1.88 6.19 -7.08
N ALA A 356 -2.54 5.86 -8.21
CA ALA A 356 -3.99 5.68 -8.25
C ALA A 356 -4.47 4.61 -7.27
N SER A 357 -5.56 4.85 -6.53
CA SER A 357 -6.15 3.86 -5.61
C SER A 357 -5.17 3.32 -4.57
N THR A 358 -4.21 4.14 -4.15
CA THR A 358 -3.36 3.91 -2.97
C THR A 358 -3.68 4.97 -1.91
N SER A 359 -2.82 5.25 -0.95
CA SER A 359 -3.00 6.32 0.03
C SER A 359 -1.64 6.81 0.52
N MET A 360 -1.60 7.92 1.26
CA MET A 360 -0.35 8.39 1.86
C MET A 360 0.28 7.32 2.78
N ARG A 361 -0.56 6.54 3.46
CA ARG A 361 -0.12 5.44 4.35
C ARG A 361 0.44 4.26 3.56
N ASN A 362 -0.29 3.82 2.53
CA ASN A 362 0.20 2.75 1.67
C ASN A 362 1.52 3.16 1.03
N PHE A 363 1.62 4.36 0.47
CA PHE A 363 2.85 4.79 -0.19
C PHE A 363 4.02 4.95 0.79
N PHE A 364 3.77 5.42 2.01
CA PHE A 364 4.78 5.48 3.06
C PHE A 364 5.37 4.09 3.38
N GLU A 365 4.53 3.07 3.64
CA GLU A 365 5.00 1.72 3.95
C GLU A 365 5.61 1.02 2.73
N ASN A 366 4.99 1.15 1.56
CA ASN A 366 5.40 0.47 0.32
C ASN A 366 6.77 0.91 -0.18
N THR A 367 7.10 2.18 0.02
CA THR A 367 8.31 2.78 -0.56
C THR A 367 9.55 2.58 0.30
N LEU A 368 9.36 2.30 1.59
CA LEU A 368 10.44 2.22 2.59
C LEU A 368 11.34 3.46 2.62
N TRP A 369 10.81 4.63 2.24
CA TRP A 369 11.56 5.89 2.33
C TRP A 369 12.01 6.20 3.76
N TYR A 370 11.28 5.72 4.78
CA TYR A 370 11.64 5.89 6.18
C TYR A 370 13.01 5.27 6.53
N ASN A 371 13.39 4.15 5.89
CA ASN A 371 14.71 3.54 6.08
C ASN A 371 15.84 4.44 5.55
N ILE A 372 15.60 5.11 4.41
CA ILE A 372 16.54 6.10 3.87
C ILE A 372 16.56 7.33 4.79
N ALA A 373 15.39 7.78 5.23
CA ALA A 373 15.27 8.95 6.09
C ALA A 373 15.98 8.79 7.43
N ASP A 374 15.89 7.62 8.07
CA ASP A 374 16.61 7.33 9.31
C ASP A 374 18.12 7.30 9.14
N ARG A 375 18.59 6.75 8.03
CA ARG A 375 20.02 6.63 7.74
C ARG A 375 20.65 7.97 7.34
N GLU A 376 19.91 8.79 6.59
CA GLU A 376 20.44 9.96 5.88
C GLU A 376 19.96 11.29 6.50
N GLY A 377 19.03 11.24 7.45
CA GLY A 377 18.44 12.41 8.09
C GLY A 377 17.56 13.21 7.13
N ILE A 378 16.44 12.63 6.69
CA ILE A 378 15.52 13.25 5.73
C ILE A 378 14.15 13.44 6.39
N MET A 379 13.52 14.59 6.17
CA MET A 379 12.09 14.77 6.45
C MET A 379 11.27 14.26 5.26
N LEU A 380 10.31 13.38 5.50
CA LEU A 380 9.42 12.90 4.43
C LEU A 380 8.05 13.54 4.56
N VAL A 381 7.44 13.84 3.42
CA VAL A 381 6.07 14.35 3.33
C VAL A 381 5.31 13.55 2.28
N PHE A 382 4.20 12.94 2.67
CA PHE A 382 3.33 12.14 1.80
C PHE A 382 1.95 12.78 1.75
N PRO A 383 1.63 13.55 0.69
CA PRO A 383 0.32 14.17 0.54
C PRO A 383 -0.74 13.10 0.18
N GLU A 384 -1.92 13.19 0.79
CA GLU A 384 -3.11 12.39 0.44
C GLU A 384 -3.92 13.13 -0.63
N SER A 385 -4.34 12.41 -1.68
CA SER A 385 -5.17 12.97 -2.74
C SER A 385 -6.64 13.10 -2.32
N SER A 386 -7.46 13.67 -3.19
CA SER A 386 -8.92 13.67 -3.00
C SER A 386 -9.54 12.29 -3.21
N LEU A 387 -10.68 12.02 -2.56
CA LEU A 387 -11.53 10.88 -2.88
C LEU A 387 -12.52 11.24 -3.98
N ILE A 388 -12.41 10.59 -5.13
CA ILE A 388 -13.29 10.81 -6.27
C ILE A 388 -13.74 9.46 -6.87
N PRO A 389 -14.86 9.42 -7.61
CA PRO A 389 -15.25 8.23 -8.36
C PRO A 389 -14.13 7.79 -9.31
N VAL A 390 -13.89 6.48 -9.40
CA VAL A 390 -12.91 5.96 -10.38
C VAL A 390 -13.47 6.19 -11.79
N PRO A 391 -12.74 6.90 -12.66
CA PRO A 391 -13.21 7.13 -14.03
C PRO A 391 -13.25 5.81 -14.81
N SER A 392 -14.13 5.71 -15.81
CA SER A 392 -14.27 4.51 -16.65
C SER A 392 -13.02 4.12 -17.43
N THR A 393 -12.03 5.01 -17.55
CA THR A 393 -10.73 4.73 -18.15
C THR A 393 -9.78 3.98 -17.21
N LEU A 394 -9.98 4.10 -15.89
CA LEU A 394 -9.20 3.44 -14.84
C LEU A 394 -9.97 2.29 -14.16
N GLY A 395 -11.29 2.37 -14.14
CA GLY A 395 -12.20 1.30 -13.68
C GLY A 395 -12.77 0.52 -14.85
N GLY A 396 -13.29 -0.69 -14.65
CA GLY A 396 -13.90 -1.48 -15.74
C GLY A 396 -15.23 -0.94 -16.29
N GLY A 397 -15.48 0.37 -16.14
CA GLY A 397 -16.67 1.10 -16.57
C GLY A 397 -17.97 0.57 -15.95
N GLU A 398 -19.07 0.73 -16.67
CA GLU A 398 -20.40 0.21 -16.30
C GLU A 398 -20.40 -1.28 -15.99
N LYS A 399 -19.48 -2.06 -16.58
CA LYS A 399 -19.36 -3.50 -16.35
C LYS A 399 -18.70 -3.84 -15.01
N ASN A 400 -17.98 -2.89 -14.40
CA ASN A 400 -17.33 -3.08 -13.11
C ASN A 400 -17.29 -1.77 -12.29
N PRO A 401 -18.46 -1.27 -11.84
CA PRO A 401 -18.52 -0.04 -11.07
C PRO A 401 -17.78 -0.21 -9.75
N THR A 402 -16.90 0.75 -9.44
CA THR A 402 -16.08 0.78 -8.23
C THR A 402 -16.34 2.07 -7.48
N ALA A 403 -16.34 2.03 -6.15
CA ALA A 403 -16.51 3.18 -5.29
C ALA A 403 -15.36 4.21 -5.39
N TYR A 404 -15.41 5.25 -4.56
CA TYR A 404 -14.41 6.33 -4.52
C TYR A 404 -13.04 5.76 -4.14
N ARG A 405 -12.01 6.36 -4.73
CA ARG A 405 -10.61 6.05 -4.50
C ARG A 405 -9.83 7.33 -4.33
N ALA A 406 -8.70 7.24 -3.63
CA ALA A 406 -7.74 8.33 -3.62
C ALA A 406 -7.11 8.43 -5.02
N LEU A 407 -7.45 9.51 -5.73
CA LEU A 407 -6.95 9.83 -7.06
C LEU A 407 -6.56 11.31 -7.15
N TRP A 408 -5.52 11.60 -7.91
CA TRP A 408 -5.17 12.95 -8.33
C TRP A 408 -6.07 13.39 -9.50
N THR A 409 -6.41 14.67 -9.58
CA THR A 409 -7.36 15.21 -10.56
C THR A 409 -6.69 15.77 -11.81
N ILE A 410 -5.38 15.59 -11.97
CA ILE A 410 -4.57 16.14 -13.07
C ILE A 410 -5.00 15.66 -14.46
N GLU A 411 -5.66 14.51 -14.56
CA GLU A 411 -6.17 13.97 -15.83
C GLU A 411 -7.49 14.62 -16.25
N ASP A 412 -8.23 15.24 -15.31
CA ASP A 412 -9.46 15.95 -15.59
C ASP A 412 -9.12 17.42 -15.94
N PRO A 413 -9.34 17.87 -17.19
CA PRO A 413 -9.01 19.22 -17.59
C PRO A 413 -9.71 20.31 -16.79
N SER A 414 -10.88 20.02 -16.21
CA SER A 414 -11.66 20.95 -15.38
C SER A 414 -11.15 21.04 -13.94
N LEU A 415 -10.41 20.02 -13.47
CA LEU A 415 -9.91 19.91 -12.10
C LEU A 415 -8.38 19.85 -12.01
N LYS A 416 -7.65 19.94 -13.14
CA LYS A 416 -6.18 19.77 -13.15
C LYS A 416 -5.44 20.77 -12.24
N LEU A 417 -6.01 21.96 -12.02
CA LEU A 417 -5.43 22.98 -11.13
C LEU A 417 -5.71 22.71 -9.64
N THR A 418 -6.68 21.85 -9.32
CA THR A 418 -7.08 21.54 -7.94
C THR A 418 -5.91 21.00 -7.13
N ASP A 419 -5.17 20.04 -7.68
CA ASP A 419 -4.03 19.45 -6.98
C ASP A 419 -2.74 20.27 -7.14
N TYR A 420 -2.65 21.12 -8.16
CA TYR A 420 -1.60 22.15 -8.24
C TYR A 420 -1.68 23.13 -7.08
N VAL A 421 -2.89 23.67 -6.80
CA VAL A 421 -3.11 24.58 -5.67
C VAL A 421 -2.75 23.90 -4.35
N TYR A 422 -3.17 22.65 -4.19
CA TYR A 422 -2.80 21.87 -3.01
C TYR A 422 -1.28 21.72 -2.87
N ALA A 423 -0.58 21.27 -3.91
CA ALA A 423 0.86 21.11 -3.88
C ALA A 423 1.55 22.43 -3.52
N LYS A 424 1.18 23.54 -4.17
CA LYS A 424 1.72 24.88 -3.89
C LYS A 424 1.55 25.26 -2.42
N ASP A 425 0.32 25.17 -1.90
CA ASP A 425 0.01 25.58 -0.53
C ASP A 425 0.60 24.62 0.52
N LEU A 426 0.78 23.35 0.17
CA LEU A 426 1.48 22.38 1.01
C LEU A 426 2.96 22.77 1.16
N LEU A 427 3.65 23.18 0.08
CA LEU A 427 5.04 23.62 0.18
C LEU A 427 5.20 24.86 1.07
N ASP A 428 4.22 25.77 1.04
CA ASP A 428 4.18 26.92 1.94
C ASP A 428 3.92 26.49 3.39
N ASN A 429 2.99 25.56 3.61
CA ASN A 429 2.73 24.97 4.92
C ASN A 429 3.95 24.26 5.51
N ILE A 430 4.74 23.54 4.71
CA ILE A 430 5.97 22.90 5.16
C ILE A 430 6.96 23.96 5.65
N GLY A 431 7.18 25.02 4.87
CA GLY A 431 8.09 26.11 5.23
C GLY A 431 7.66 26.88 6.48
N GLN A 432 6.35 27.05 6.69
CA GLN A 432 5.80 27.78 7.83
C GLN A 432 5.75 26.96 9.12
N ASN A 433 5.38 25.68 9.04
CA ASN A 433 5.18 24.83 10.22
C ASN A 433 6.47 24.10 10.65
N TYR A 434 7.43 23.93 9.74
CA TYR A 434 8.71 23.26 10.03
C TYR A 434 9.94 24.14 9.73
N PRO A 435 9.97 25.44 10.08
CA PRO A 435 11.01 26.39 9.63
C PRO A 435 12.41 26.05 10.15
N TYR A 436 12.49 25.33 11.27
CA TYR A 436 13.73 24.88 11.91
C TYR A 436 14.12 23.44 11.53
N VAL A 437 13.21 22.68 10.93
CA VAL A 437 13.45 21.28 10.53
C VAL A 437 13.67 21.18 9.03
N ALA A 438 12.82 21.81 8.21
CA ALA A 438 12.87 21.70 6.75
C ALA A 438 13.99 22.58 6.16
N ASP A 439 14.86 21.96 5.35
CA ASP A 439 15.77 22.65 4.44
C ASP A 439 15.09 22.88 3.09
N THR A 440 14.57 24.09 2.89
CA THR A 440 13.89 24.48 1.64
C THR A 440 14.84 24.57 0.44
N GLY A 441 16.17 24.60 0.65
CA GLY A 441 17.16 24.50 -0.42
C GLY A 441 17.45 23.05 -0.85
N ARG A 442 16.98 22.06 -0.08
CA ARG A 442 17.08 20.62 -0.37
C ARG A 442 15.71 19.96 -0.35
N MET A 443 14.77 20.55 -1.09
CA MET A 443 13.42 20.01 -1.27
C MET A 443 13.34 19.24 -2.59
N TYR A 444 12.85 18.01 -2.53
CA TYR A 444 12.75 17.10 -3.66
C TYR A 444 11.31 16.63 -3.87
N CYS A 445 10.96 16.34 -5.12
CA CYS A 445 9.63 15.84 -5.49
C CYS A 445 9.75 14.45 -6.12
N THR A 446 8.90 13.52 -5.68
CA THR A 446 8.80 12.17 -6.24
C THR A 446 7.39 11.63 -6.25
N GLY A 447 7.16 10.57 -7.02
CA GLY A 447 5.90 9.86 -7.02
C GLY A 447 5.86 8.65 -7.94
N HIS A 448 4.78 7.88 -7.84
CA HIS A 448 4.54 6.66 -8.62
C HIS A 448 3.22 6.73 -9.38
N SER A 449 3.17 6.23 -10.62
CA SER A 449 1.92 6.16 -11.40
C SER A 449 1.29 7.55 -11.56
N MET A 450 0.05 7.77 -11.11
CA MET A 450 -0.54 9.12 -11.07
C MET A 450 0.28 10.12 -10.25
N GLY A 451 1.03 9.69 -9.23
CA GLY A 451 2.01 10.54 -8.53
C GLY A 451 3.24 10.88 -9.37
N CYS A 452 3.63 10.02 -10.32
CA CYS A 452 4.67 10.33 -11.31
C CYS A 452 4.14 11.33 -12.35
N MET A 453 2.90 11.15 -12.81
CA MET A 453 2.21 12.12 -13.65
C MET A 453 2.08 13.48 -12.93
N MET A 454 1.76 13.49 -11.64
CA MET A 454 1.73 14.69 -10.80
C MET A 454 3.11 15.34 -10.69
N THR A 455 4.16 14.55 -10.50
CA THR A 455 5.56 15.05 -10.47
C THR A 455 5.92 15.72 -11.81
N HIS A 456 5.56 15.12 -12.94
CA HIS A 456 5.75 15.73 -14.26
C HIS A 456 4.92 17.01 -14.44
N TYR A 457 3.65 17.00 -14.02
CA TYR A 457 2.78 18.16 -14.09
C TYR A 457 3.34 19.33 -13.28
N LEU A 458 3.69 19.11 -12.00
CA LEU A 458 4.35 20.11 -11.16
C LEU A 458 5.65 20.63 -11.79
N GLY A 459 6.43 19.74 -12.39
CA GLY A 459 7.63 20.06 -13.16
C GLY A 459 7.39 21.07 -14.28
N SER A 460 6.24 21.02 -14.95
CA SER A 460 5.87 21.95 -16.02
C SER A 460 5.35 23.31 -15.52
N THR A 461 5.06 23.43 -14.23
CA THR A 461 4.47 24.63 -13.63
C THR A 461 5.51 25.52 -12.95
N ASP A 462 5.10 26.75 -12.63
CA ASP A 462 5.88 27.70 -11.85
C ASP A 462 6.29 27.15 -10.47
N VAL A 463 5.51 26.26 -9.85
CA VAL A 463 5.85 25.60 -8.56
C VAL A 463 7.19 24.85 -8.61
N SER A 464 7.64 24.39 -9.78
CA SER A 464 8.88 23.61 -9.88
C SER A 464 10.14 24.37 -9.44
N HIS A 465 10.09 25.71 -9.31
CA HIS A 465 11.21 26.52 -8.81
C HIS A 465 11.53 26.21 -7.34
N ARG A 466 10.61 25.57 -6.62
CA ARG A 466 10.76 25.22 -5.20
C ARG A 466 11.56 23.93 -4.99
N PHE A 467 11.80 23.13 -6.04
CA PHE A 467 12.49 21.84 -5.92
C PHE A 467 13.94 21.91 -6.40
N ALA A 468 14.87 21.39 -5.59
CA ALA A 468 16.27 21.22 -5.99
C ALA A 468 16.42 20.19 -7.10
N ALA A 469 15.67 19.07 -7.01
CA ALA A 469 15.57 18.06 -8.04
C ALA A 469 14.24 17.32 -7.97
N MET A 470 13.85 16.70 -9.09
CA MET A 470 12.66 15.86 -9.18
C MET A 470 13.05 14.46 -9.65
N GLY A 471 12.29 13.46 -9.25
CA GLY A 471 12.45 12.11 -9.80
C GLY A 471 11.26 11.24 -9.50
N ALA A 472 10.80 10.44 -10.44
CA ALA A 472 9.55 9.68 -10.30
C ALA A 472 9.55 8.40 -11.14
N THR A 473 8.62 7.50 -10.83
CA THR A 473 8.59 6.14 -11.37
C THR A 473 7.25 5.79 -12.02
N SER A 474 7.33 5.17 -13.20
CA SER A 474 6.22 4.47 -13.86
C SER A 474 4.99 5.34 -14.06
N GLY A 475 5.11 6.50 -14.72
CA GLY A 475 3.96 7.32 -15.11
C GLY A 475 4.32 8.35 -16.19
N PRO A 476 3.49 8.51 -17.22
CA PRO A 476 3.79 9.42 -18.33
C PRO A 476 3.45 10.88 -18.00
N LEU A 477 3.67 11.78 -18.95
CA LEU A 477 3.13 13.14 -18.92
C LEU A 477 1.69 13.13 -19.46
N MET A 478 0.69 13.26 -18.58
CA MET A 478 -0.74 13.30 -18.95
C MET A 478 -1.23 14.72 -19.27
N ALA A 479 -0.75 15.70 -18.51
CA ALA A 479 -1.05 17.11 -18.67
C ALA A 479 0.22 17.91 -18.41
N LYS A 480 0.27 19.14 -18.95
CA LYS A 480 1.35 20.09 -18.68
C LYS A 480 0.81 21.52 -18.68
N GLU A 481 1.50 22.40 -17.98
CA GLU A 481 1.42 23.84 -18.15
C GLU A 481 2.70 24.35 -18.83
N GLU A 482 2.76 25.65 -19.10
CA GLU A 482 3.97 26.33 -19.62
C GLU A 482 4.41 27.48 -18.70
N THR A 483 3.99 27.44 -17.44
CA THR A 483 4.29 28.50 -16.46
C THR A 483 5.65 28.33 -15.79
N GLY A 484 6.24 27.12 -15.82
CA GLY A 484 7.57 26.86 -15.26
C GLY A 484 8.68 26.99 -16.29
N SER A 485 9.52 28.02 -16.19
CA SER A 485 10.63 28.28 -17.13
C SER A 485 12.02 27.87 -16.62
N GLN A 486 12.18 27.67 -15.32
CA GLN A 486 13.46 27.30 -14.68
C GLN A 486 13.97 25.90 -15.08
N VAL A 487 15.30 25.73 -15.14
CA VAL A 487 15.94 24.41 -15.29
C VAL A 487 15.76 23.60 -14.01
N VAL A 488 15.14 22.42 -14.09
CA VAL A 488 14.97 21.51 -12.94
C VAL A 488 15.37 20.09 -13.33
N PRO A 489 16.38 19.49 -12.69
CA PRO A 489 16.87 18.17 -13.05
C PRO A 489 15.82 17.10 -12.73
N MET A 490 15.59 16.18 -13.67
CA MET A 490 14.62 15.09 -13.55
C MET A 490 15.25 13.71 -13.71
N LEU A 491 14.94 12.78 -12.80
CA LEU A 491 15.18 11.34 -12.98
C LEU A 491 13.85 10.61 -13.17
N HIS A 492 13.62 10.03 -14.33
CA HIS A 492 12.40 9.28 -14.63
C HIS A 492 12.71 7.79 -14.77
N THR A 493 12.05 6.94 -13.97
CA THR A 493 12.11 5.48 -14.14
C THR A 493 10.84 4.93 -14.79
N MET A 494 10.95 3.88 -15.59
CA MET A 494 9.82 3.13 -16.16
C MET A 494 10.02 1.62 -16.02
N ALA A 495 8.92 0.88 -16.01
CA ALA A 495 8.95 -0.59 -15.94
C ALA A 495 8.92 -1.22 -17.34
N GLU A 496 9.57 -2.38 -17.53
CA GLU A 496 9.48 -3.12 -18.80
C GLU A 496 8.05 -3.62 -19.06
N TYR A 497 7.37 -4.08 -18.00
CA TYR A 497 6.01 -4.61 -18.05
C TYR A 497 4.95 -3.59 -17.62
N ASP A 498 5.27 -2.30 -17.80
CA ASP A 498 4.34 -1.20 -17.56
C ASP A 498 3.22 -1.14 -18.62
N MET A 499 2.16 -0.39 -18.32
CA MET A 499 1.07 -0.16 -19.28
C MET A 499 1.47 0.83 -20.38
N TRP A 500 2.51 1.64 -20.14
CA TRP A 500 3.11 2.53 -21.15
C TRP A 500 4.48 2.05 -21.57
N SER A 501 4.80 2.28 -22.84
CA SER A 501 6.09 1.88 -23.40
C SER A 501 7.25 2.61 -22.72
N TYR A 502 8.20 1.85 -22.17
CA TYR A 502 9.49 2.37 -21.71
C TYR A 502 10.44 2.74 -22.87
N ASP A 503 10.18 2.21 -24.07
CA ASP A 503 11.08 2.39 -25.20
C ASP A 503 10.99 3.81 -25.79
N LEU A 504 12.05 4.60 -25.60
CA LEU A 504 12.17 5.97 -26.12
C LEU A 504 12.55 6.04 -27.61
N ASN A 505 12.80 4.90 -28.27
CA ASN A 505 13.00 4.83 -29.73
C ASN A 505 11.70 4.80 -30.53
N LYS A 506 10.53 4.76 -29.89
CA LYS A 506 9.25 4.82 -30.62
C LYS A 506 9.00 6.21 -31.20
N ASP A 507 8.08 6.28 -32.16
CA ASP A 507 7.76 7.52 -32.86
C ASP A 507 6.86 8.46 -32.07
N SER A 508 5.96 7.93 -31.23
CA SER A 508 5.19 8.73 -30.26
C SER A 508 4.65 7.90 -29.09
N SER A 509 4.67 8.48 -27.90
CA SER A 509 4.02 7.96 -26.69
C SER A 509 3.94 9.04 -25.62
N MET A 510 3.09 8.88 -24.60
CA MET A 510 3.02 9.85 -23.49
C MET A 510 4.30 9.85 -22.64
N VAL A 511 5.06 8.75 -22.62
CA VAL A 511 6.40 8.67 -21.98
C VAL A 511 7.43 9.45 -22.79
N ILE A 512 7.35 9.39 -24.13
CA ILE A 512 8.15 10.21 -25.03
C ILE A 512 7.85 11.69 -24.81
N ASN A 513 6.57 12.07 -24.64
CA ASN A 513 6.19 13.45 -24.36
C ASN A 513 6.82 13.96 -23.05
N ALA A 514 6.89 13.12 -22.01
CA ALA A 514 7.59 13.45 -20.77
C ALA A 514 9.08 13.69 -21.03
N ALA A 515 9.76 12.76 -21.72
CA ALA A 515 11.18 12.90 -22.04
C ALA A 515 11.46 14.18 -22.85
N ASN A 516 10.67 14.41 -23.92
CA ASN A 516 10.81 15.59 -24.77
C ASN A 516 10.57 16.88 -23.98
N MET A 517 9.57 16.92 -23.10
CA MET A 517 9.33 18.08 -22.23
C MET A 517 10.54 18.38 -21.35
N TRP A 518 11.13 17.38 -20.70
CA TRP A 518 12.30 17.61 -19.84
C TRP A 518 13.54 18.03 -20.62
N LEU A 519 13.77 17.45 -21.81
CA LEU A 519 14.87 17.84 -22.68
C LEU A 519 14.75 19.30 -23.14
N THR A 520 13.57 19.73 -23.58
CA THR A 520 13.36 21.10 -24.06
C THR A 520 13.32 22.12 -22.92
N LYS A 521 12.61 21.80 -21.84
CA LYS A 521 12.52 22.66 -20.65
C LYS A 521 13.89 22.94 -20.04
N ASN A 522 14.76 21.93 -20.00
CA ASN A 522 16.10 22.06 -19.43
C ASN A 522 17.16 22.50 -20.47
N HIS A 523 16.74 23.02 -21.62
CA HIS A 523 17.62 23.55 -22.67
C HIS A 523 18.65 22.54 -23.20
N LEU A 524 18.36 21.24 -23.11
CA LEU A 524 19.17 20.17 -23.72
C LEU A 524 18.81 19.97 -25.20
N ALA A 525 17.63 20.45 -25.60
CA ALA A 525 17.10 20.38 -26.95
C ALA A 525 16.13 21.54 -27.21
N ASP A 526 15.76 21.73 -28.47
CA ASP A 526 14.67 22.60 -28.91
C ASP A 526 13.59 21.78 -29.64
N ALA A 527 12.53 22.46 -30.10
CA ALA A 527 11.41 21.80 -30.78
C ALA A 527 11.82 21.13 -32.11
N GLU A 528 12.91 21.56 -32.74
CA GLU A 528 13.36 21.05 -34.04
C GLU A 528 14.25 19.79 -33.88
N ASN A 529 15.03 19.71 -32.79
CA ASN A 529 16.02 18.64 -32.60
C ASN A 529 15.71 17.66 -31.45
N VAL A 530 14.66 17.86 -30.66
CA VAL A 530 14.38 17.05 -29.46
C VAL A 530 14.31 15.55 -29.73
N ASP A 531 13.74 15.13 -30.86
CA ASP A 531 13.65 13.70 -31.20
C ASP A 531 15.03 13.10 -31.49
N ALA A 532 15.91 13.84 -32.17
CA ALA A 532 17.28 13.41 -32.44
C ALA A 532 18.10 13.33 -31.15
N VAL A 533 18.00 14.34 -30.29
CA VAL A 533 18.69 14.39 -28.98
C VAL A 533 18.21 13.26 -28.06
N ARG A 534 16.90 13.01 -28.00
CA ARG A 534 16.32 11.88 -27.25
C ARG A 534 16.88 10.55 -27.75
N ARG A 535 16.81 10.28 -29.06
CA ARG A 535 17.25 9.00 -29.62
C ARG A 535 18.75 8.78 -29.45
N ALA A 536 19.57 9.82 -29.61
CA ALA A 536 21.02 9.74 -29.40
C ALA A 536 21.37 9.35 -27.96
N GLY A 537 20.78 10.03 -26.96
CA GLY A 537 21.01 9.69 -25.55
C GLY A 537 20.49 8.32 -25.18
N TYR A 538 19.34 7.91 -25.73
CA TYR A 538 18.78 6.58 -25.49
C TYR A 538 19.59 5.45 -26.16
N ALA A 539 20.21 5.70 -27.33
CA ALA A 539 21.13 4.77 -27.96
C ALA A 539 22.40 4.53 -27.11
N ALA A 540 22.79 5.49 -26.27
CA ALA A 540 23.92 5.40 -25.34
C ALA A 540 23.57 4.75 -23.99
N THR A 541 22.46 4.00 -23.91
CA THR A 541 22.00 3.36 -22.67
C THR A 541 23.02 2.37 -22.10
N ARG A 542 23.43 2.58 -20.84
CA ARG A 542 24.27 1.65 -20.08
C ARG A 542 23.38 0.64 -19.35
N LYS A 543 23.73 -0.64 -19.45
CA LYS A 543 23.08 -1.74 -18.72
C LYS A 543 23.88 -2.11 -17.48
N ASP A 544 23.18 -2.26 -16.37
CA ASP A 544 23.74 -2.70 -15.08
C ASP A 544 22.71 -3.62 -14.39
N GLY A 545 22.89 -4.93 -14.53
CA GLY A 545 21.86 -5.89 -14.14
C GLY A 545 20.52 -5.62 -14.83
N ARG A 546 19.48 -5.36 -14.04
CA ARG A 546 18.12 -5.02 -14.53
C ARG A 546 17.96 -3.55 -14.92
N TRP A 547 18.94 -2.70 -14.63
CA TRP A 547 18.83 -1.25 -14.77
C TRP A 547 19.42 -0.79 -16.10
N ASN A 548 18.61 -0.13 -16.93
CA ASN A 548 19.02 0.38 -18.24
C ASN A 548 18.95 1.91 -18.18
N THR A 549 20.10 2.58 -18.09
CA THR A 549 20.20 4.01 -17.79
C THR A 549 20.69 4.82 -18.99
N SER A 550 19.95 5.87 -19.34
CA SER A 550 20.33 6.92 -20.29
C SER A 550 20.48 8.25 -19.53
N VAL A 551 21.48 9.07 -19.91
CA VAL A 551 21.77 10.34 -19.23
C VAL A 551 21.98 11.44 -20.27
N TRP A 552 21.36 12.60 -20.05
CA TRP A 552 21.59 13.82 -20.81
C TRP A 552 22.13 14.90 -19.89
N THR A 553 23.27 15.46 -20.28
CA THR A 553 24.03 16.44 -19.49
C THR A 553 24.06 17.79 -20.19
N ASN A 554 24.19 18.86 -19.42
CA ASN A 554 24.52 20.17 -19.97
C ASN A 554 25.99 20.22 -20.45
N ALA A 555 26.41 21.38 -20.97
CA ALA A 555 27.78 21.60 -21.47
C ALA A 555 28.88 21.42 -20.41
N ASN A 556 28.54 21.59 -19.12
CA ASN A 556 29.46 21.42 -17.99
C ASN A 556 29.45 19.99 -17.42
N GLY A 557 28.71 19.07 -18.05
CA GLY A 557 28.61 17.67 -17.63
C GLY A 557 27.61 17.39 -16.50
N ALA A 558 26.86 18.39 -16.03
CA ALA A 558 25.84 18.18 -15.00
C ALA A 558 24.62 17.46 -15.62
N PRO A 559 24.11 16.38 -15.02
CA PRO A 559 23.01 15.61 -15.60
C PRO A 559 21.66 16.28 -15.36
N LEU A 560 21.00 16.77 -16.42
CA LEU A 560 19.70 17.46 -16.29
C LEU A 560 18.50 16.54 -16.55
N TYR A 561 18.71 15.44 -17.27
CA TYR A 561 17.70 14.39 -17.42
C TYR A 561 18.36 13.01 -17.32
N LYS A 562 17.83 12.15 -16.47
CA LYS A 562 18.21 10.74 -16.37
C LYS A 562 16.97 9.90 -16.61
N TYR A 563 17.03 8.99 -17.57
CA TYR A 563 15.96 8.05 -17.85
C TYR A 563 16.43 6.64 -17.55
N ILE A 564 15.63 5.88 -16.82
CA ILE A 564 15.95 4.50 -16.46
C ILE A 564 14.77 3.61 -16.77
N TRP A 565 14.98 2.50 -17.46
CA TRP A 565 13.95 1.45 -17.52
C TRP A 565 14.48 0.15 -16.91
N VAL A 566 13.59 -0.52 -16.17
CA VAL A 566 13.96 -1.69 -15.38
C VAL A 566 13.39 -2.95 -16.01
N SER A 567 14.27 -3.86 -16.42
CA SER A 567 13.88 -5.15 -16.98
C SER A 567 13.09 -5.99 -15.96
N GLN A 568 12.10 -6.73 -16.43
CA GLN A 568 11.20 -7.59 -15.64
C GLN A 568 10.49 -6.88 -14.49
N LYS A 569 10.38 -5.56 -14.55
CA LYS A 569 9.66 -4.74 -13.57
C LYS A 569 8.21 -4.58 -14.00
N ASP A 570 7.29 -4.66 -13.05
CA ASP A 570 5.87 -4.34 -13.19
C ASP A 570 5.58 -2.88 -12.80
N HIS A 571 4.35 -2.44 -13.06
CA HIS A 571 3.89 -1.09 -12.74
C HIS A 571 3.80 -0.86 -11.22
N VAL A 572 4.93 -0.54 -10.58
CA VAL A 572 5.06 -0.31 -9.13
C VAL A 572 6.26 0.60 -8.83
N ASN A 573 6.32 1.16 -7.62
CA ASN A 573 7.55 1.72 -7.06
C ASN A 573 8.23 0.66 -6.18
N MET A 574 9.45 0.26 -6.53
CA MET A 574 10.23 -0.64 -5.69
C MET A 574 11.08 0.16 -4.68
N PRO A 575 11.30 -0.35 -3.45
CA PRO A 575 12.22 0.27 -2.50
C PRO A 575 13.64 0.51 -3.05
N SER A 576 14.13 -0.39 -3.91
CA SER A 576 15.43 -0.23 -4.57
C SER A 576 15.50 0.96 -5.54
N GLU A 577 14.36 1.40 -6.10
CA GLU A 577 14.30 2.63 -6.90
C GLU A 577 14.44 3.88 -6.03
N ASN A 578 13.90 3.85 -4.81
CA ASN A 578 14.00 4.96 -3.87
C ASN A 578 15.44 5.10 -3.35
N GLU A 579 16.10 3.97 -3.07
CA GLU A 579 17.54 3.95 -2.79
C GLU A 579 18.35 4.52 -3.96
N LEU A 580 18.00 4.19 -5.20
CA LEU A 580 18.66 4.74 -6.39
C LEU A 580 18.40 6.24 -6.58
N LEU A 581 17.16 6.70 -6.37
CA LEU A 581 16.77 8.11 -6.42
C LEU A 581 17.57 8.93 -5.40
N TRP A 582 17.64 8.47 -4.15
CA TRP A 582 18.43 9.18 -3.14
C TRP A 582 19.92 9.17 -3.49
N ASN A 583 20.48 7.98 -3.69
CA ASN A 583 21.93 7.80 -3.74
C ASN A 583 22.59 8.30 -5.03
N THR A 584 21.84 8.43 -6.12
CA THR A 584 22.41 8.80 -7.42
C THR A 584 21.81 10.08 -8.01
N TRP A 585 20.86 10.70 -7.30
CA TRP A 585 20.15 11.88 -7.77
C TRP A 585 19.96 12.91 -6.66
N PHE A 586 19.00 12.74 -5.76
CA PHE A 586 18.57 13.80 -4.85
C PHE A 586 19.71 14.38 -4.01
N LYS A 587 20.52 13.54 -3.36
CA LYS A 587 21.59 14.03 -2.47
C LYS A 587 22.71 14.82 -3.16
N HIS A 588 22.78 14.75 -4.50
CA HIS A 588 23.75 15.49 -5.31
C HIS A 588 23.25 16.89 -5.70
N TRP A 589 21.96 17.17 -5.52
CA TRP A 589 21.33 18.43 -5.92
C TRP A 589 20.94 19.27 -4.72
N ASN A 590 21.29 20.55 -4.75
CA ASN A 590 20.78 21.56 -3.82
C ASN A 590 20.49 22.87 -4.57
N MET A 591 19.73 23.76 -3.94
CA MET A 591 19.30 25.03 -4.52
C MET A 591 19.45 26.15 -3.50
N PHE A 592 19.91 27.32 -3.95
CA PHE A 592 19.78 28.55 -3.17
C PHE A 592 18.44 29.20 -3.46
N THR A 593 17.56 29.21 -2.46
CA THR A 593 16.16 29.65 -2.61
C THR A 593 16.03 31.10 -3.04
N ASP A 594 16.96 31.96 -2.64
CA ASP A 594 16.91 33.41 -2.91
C ASP A 594 17.25 33.74 -4.37
N THR A 595 18.08 32.91 -5.01
CA THR A 595 18.53 33.11 -6.39
C THR A 595 17.92 32.11 -7.37
N GLY A 596 17.38 31.00 -6.89
CA GLY A 596 16.90 29.87 -7.69
C GLY A 596 18.00 29.04 -8.35
N ILE A 597 19.28 29.34 -8.07
CA ILE A 597 20.43 28.63 -8.67
C ILE A 597 20.55 27.24 -8.05
N ARG A 598 20.66 26.22 -8.91
CA ARG A 598 20.89 24.82 -8.51
C ARG A 598 22.37 24.49 -8.58
N TYR A 599 22.79 23.55 -7.73
CA TYR A 599 24.14 23.04 -7.68
C TYR A 599 24.11 21.52 -7.78
N TYR A 600 25.00 20.97 -8.59
CA TYR A 600 25.25 19.54 -8.69
C TYR A 600 26.66 19.26 -8.16
N ASP A 601 26.75 18.49 -7.07
CA ASP A 601 28.03 18.20 -6.40
C ASP A 601 28.88 19.46 -6.11
N GLY A 602 28.20 20.55 -5.72
CA GLY A 602 28.82 21.82 -5.38
C GLY A 602 29.15 22.74 -6.57
N ILE A 603 28.83 22.33 -7.80
CA ILE A 603 29.04 23.13 -9.02
C ILE A 603 27.72 23.78 -9.45
N ALA A 604 27.72 25.09 -9.66
CA ALA A 604 26.53 25.82 -10.09
C ALA A 604 26.06 25.35 -11.49
N VAL A 605 24.76 25.15 -11.61
CA VAL A 605 24.07 24.75 -12.83
C VAL A 605 23.13 25.90 -13.20
N GLN A 606 23.45 26.58 -14.30
CA GLN A 606 22.65 27.65 -14.88
C GLN A 606 21.73 27.10 -15.96
#